data_AF-A0A139AG76-F1
#
_entry.id   AF-A0A139AG76-F1
#
_cell.length_a   1.000
_cell.length_b   1.000
_cell.length_c   1.000
_cell.angle_alpha   90.00
_cell.angle_beta   90.00
_cell.angle_gamma   90.00
#
_symmetry.space_group_name_H-M   'P 1'
#
loop_
_entity.id
_entity.type
_entity.pdbx_description
1 polymer ?
#
loop_
_entity_poly.entity_id
_entity_poly.type
_entity_poly.pdbx_seq_one_letter_code
_entity_poly.pdbx_strand_id
1 'polypeptide(L)'
;MSAPPAPDSPTPSPVNVDALLARIQAASGLAFASFSVIHLSSWILLHSGSFDTADAALRVFRLYYQHPLVEPVVVGGSLLVHVGSSLARIARRQTSAASRKSVTFEPAEEDIAQEPTATTSLSPVTLDKSYHRYAGWILALQVPIHVTATRINPLKILGAQASAKVIGAHFASFPTVVYPVGFRVYYALLATSGLYHTVAGIGYALKTLRLLPPSTTDAAAAAVIAPSDETSLRIRRWVLLGLGLSTVAALSGVYYEVRFSEEQVRVFGVLNGAKTA
;
A
#
# COMPACT_ATOMS: atom_id res chain seq x y z
N MET A 1 -60.31 -25.26 -19.78
CA MET A 1 -59.00 -24.67 -20.10
C MET A 1 -58.29 -24.39 -18.78
N SER A 2 -57.30 -25.19 -18.42
CA SER A 2 -56.53 -24.97 -17.19
C SER A 2 -55.57 -23.80 -17.42
N ALA A 3 -55.50 -22.87 -16.45
CA ALA A 3 -54.55 -21.77 -16.49
C ALA A 3 -53.11 -22.33 -16.55
N PRO A 4 -52.21 -21.72 -17.33
CA PRO A 4 -50.81 -22.12 -17.35
C PRO A 4 -50.20 -22.00 -15.95
N PRO A 5 -49.31 -22.92 -15.55
CA PRO A 5 -48.63 -22.86 -14.27
C PRO A 5 -47.91 -21.52 -14.13
N ALA A 6 -47.99 -20.91 -12.96
CA ALA A 6 -47.28 -19.68 -12.66
C ALA A 6 -45.77 -19.92 -12.88
N PRO A 7 -45.03 -18.96 -13.48
CA PRO A 7 -43.61 -19.10 -13.67
C PRO A 7 -42.92 -19.30 -12.32
N ASP A 8 -42.03 -20.29 -12.23
CA ASP A 8 -41.26 -20.57 -11.02
C ASP A 8 -40.57 -19.29 -10.55
N SER A 9 -40.72 -18.99 -9.27
CA SER A 9 -40.06 -17.84 -8.66
C SER A 9 -38.54 -18.00 -8.81
N PRO A 10 -37.81 -17.00 -9.34
CA PRO A 10 -36.38 -17.15 -9.59
C PRO A 10 -35.66 -17.47 -8.27
N THR A 11 -35.02 -18.63 -8.20
CA THR A 11 -34.21 -19.02 -7.05
C THR A 11 -33.04 -18.04 -6.91
N PRO A 12 -32.78 -17.49 -5.71
CA PRO A 12 -31.68 -16.55 -5.52
C PRO A 12 -30.35 -17.20 -5.91
N SER A 13 -29.57 -16.53 -6.76
CA SER A 13 -28.25 -17.03 -7.15
C SER A 13 -27.32 -17.10 -5.93
N PRO A 14 -26.52 -18.19 -5.78
CA PRO A 14 -25.62 -18.32 -4.64
C PRO A 14 -24.63 -17.16 -4.59
N VAL A 15 -24.31 -16.69 -3.38
CA VAL A 15 -23.37 -15.58 -3.17
C VAL A 15 -22.00 -15.93 -3.76
N ASN A 16 -21.54 -15.13 -4.73
CA ASN A 16 -20.19 -15.27 -5.25
C ASN A 16 -19.16 -14.76 -4.21
N VAL A 17 -18.63 -15.69 -3.42
CA VAL A 17 -17.73 -15.37 -2.30
C VAL A 17 -16.44 -14.69 -2.75
N ASP A 18 -15.87 -15.00 -3.92
CA ASP A 18 -14.66 -14.29 -4.41
C ASP A 18 -14.99 -12.83 -4.75
N ALA A 19 -16.15 -12.57 -5.34
CA ALA A 19 -16.62 -11.22 -5.62
C ALA A 19 -16.85 -10.43 -4.32
N LEU A 20 -17.41 -11.07 -3.28
CA LEU A 20 -17.57 -10.46 -1.97
C LEU A 20 -16.22 -10.12 -1.33
N LEU A 21 -15.27 -11.06 -1.30
CA LEU A 21 -13.93 -10.84 -0.78
C LEU A 21 -13.19 -9.73 -1.54
N ALA A 22 -13.34 -9.65 -2.86
CA ALA A 22 -12.77 -8.58 -3.66
C ALA A 22 -13.33 -7.20 -3.29
N ARG A 23 -14.64 -7.10 -3.02
CA ARG A 23 -15.27 -5.86 -2.55
C ARG A 23 -14.81 -5.47 -1.15
N ILE A 24 -14.72 -6.43 -0.23
CA ILE A 24 -14.20 -6.20 1.13
C ILE A 24 -12.76 -5.68 1.05
N GLN A 25 -11.89 -6.35 0.29
CA GLN A 25 -10.50 -5.94 0.10
C GLN A 25 -10.38 -4.53 -0.49
N ALA A 26 -11.23 -4.18 -1.45
CA ALA A 26 -11.26 -2.87 -2.08
C ALA A 26 -11.74 -1.78 -1.10
N ALA A 27 -12.82 -2.02 -0.37
CA ALA A 27 -13.37 -1.07 0.59
C ALA A 27 -12.41 -0.82 1.76
N SER A 28 -11.84 -1.88 2.34
CA SER A 28 -10.84 -1.74 3.41
C SER A 28 -9.54 -1.12 2.89
N GLY A 29 -9.15 -1.40 1.65
CA GLY A 29 -8.03 -0.77 0.98
C GLY A 29 -8.20 0.74 0.81
N LEU A 30 -9.39 1.22 0.42
CA LEU A 30 -9.69 2.66 0.35
C LEU A 30 -9.68 3.33 1.72
N ALA A 31 -10.23 2.65 2.74
CA ALA A 31 -10.18 3.16 4.12
C ALA A 31 -8.72 3.34 4.58
N PHE A 32 -7.86 2.33 4.36
CA PHE A 32 -6.43 2.43 4.67
C PHE A 32 -5.72 3.49 3.82
N ALA A 33 -6.07 3.61 2.54
CA ALA A 33 -5.49 4.60 1.64
C ALA A 33 -5.72 6.04 2.11
N SER A 34 -6.83 6.33 2.81
CA SER A 34 -7.04 7.66 3.42
C SER A 34 -5.92 8.03 4.40
N PHE A 35 -5.51 7.07 5.24
CA PHE A 35 -4.36 7.22 6.14
C PHE A 35 -3.06 7.34 5.32
N SER A 36 -2.84 6.44 4.37
CA SER A 36 -1.59 6.43 3.59
C SER A 36 -1.38 7.74 2.81
N VAL A 37 -2.42 8.30 2.20
CA VAL A 37 -2.34 9.58 1.48
C VAL A 37 -1.92 10.69 2.44
N ILE A 38 -2.63 10.86 3.55
CA ILE A 38 -2.33 11.89 4.55
C ILE A 38 -0.91 11.72 5.12
N HIS A 39 -0.53 10.47 5.43
CA HIS A 39 0.79 10.14 5.94
C HIS A 39 1.90 10.49 4.94
N LEU A 40 1.75 10.07 3.68
CA LEU A 40 2.72 10.34 2.60
C LEU A 40 2.80 11.82 2.24
N SER A 41 1.69 12.57 2.29
CA SER A 41 1.68 14.02 2.06
C SER A 41 2.63 14.76 2.99
N SER A 42 2.73 14.35 4.26
CA SER A 42 3.68 14.99 5.20
C SER A 42 5.13 14.83 4.76
N TRP A 43 5.48 13.67 4.21
CA TRP A 43 6.83 13.39 3.73
C TRP A 43 7.11 14.11 2.42
N ILE A 44 6.11 14.25 1.54
CA ILE A 44 6.26 15.03 0.30
C ILE A 44 6.59 16.50 0.63
N LEU A 45 6.08 17.04 1.74
CA LEU A 45 6.37 18.42 2.18
C LEU A 45 7.83 18.66 2.55
N LEU A 46 8.67 17.62 2.68
CA LEU A 46 10.13 17.77 2.74
C LEU A 46 10.69 18.51 1.53
N HIS A 47 10.06 18.39 0.36
CA HIS A 47 10.48 19.10 -0.86
C HIS A 47 10.20 20.62 -0.81
N SER A 48 9.50 21.12 0.23
CA SER A 48 9.41 22.57 0.49
C SER A 48 10.72 23.15 1.06
N GLY A 49 11.72 22.30 1.33
CA GLY A 49 13.01 22.72 1.87
C GLY A 49 13.03 22.89 3.40
N SER A 50 12.00 22.42 4.10
CA SER A 50 11.89 22.58 5.56
C SER A 50 11.38 21.30 6.24
N PHE A 51 12.21 20.77 7.15
CA PHE A 51 11.79 19.73 8.09
C PHE A 51 10.65 20.23 8.98
N ASP A 52 10.65 21.51 9.37
CA ASP A 52 9.62 22.08 10.23
C ASP A 52 8.24 22.08 9.57
N THR A 53 8.18 22.31 8.25
CA THR A 53 6.94 22.20 7.47
C THR A 53 6.41 20.76 7.48
N ALA A 54 7.29 19.78 7.23
CA ALA A 54 6.93 18.36 7.28
C ALA A 54 6.48 17.94 8.69
N ASP A 55 7.18 18.41 9.72
CA ASP A 55 6.85 18.16 11.12
C ASP A 55 5.53 18.82 11.54
N ALA A 56 5.26 20.05 11.10
CA ALA A 56 4.00 20.73 11.35
C ALA A 56 2.84 19.96 10.70
N ALA A 57 3.00 19.53 9.45
CA ALA A 57 2.00 18.70 8.77
C ALA A 57 1.78 17.37 9.49
N LEU A 58 2.85 16.67 9.90
CA LEU A 58 2.75 15.45 10.69
C LEU A 58 1.96 15.68 11.98
N ARG A 59 2.24 16.76 12.71
CA ARG A 59 1.51 17.09 13.95
C ARG A 59 0.02 17.29 13.71
N VAL A 60 -0.34 18.05 12.66
CA VAL A 60 -1.76 18.27 12.29
C VAL A 60 -2.43 16.96 11.91
N PHE A 61 -1.80 16.17 11.04
CA PHE A 61 -2.41 14.94 10.54
C PHE A 61 -2.50 13.82 11.57
N ARG A 62 -1.62 13.81 12.59
CA ARG A 62 -1.75 12.90 13.72
C ARG A 62 -3.04 13.08 14.50
N LEU A 63 -3.62 14.30 14.52
CA LEU A 63 -4.93 14.53 15.13
C LEU A 63 -6.01 13.64 14.51
N TYR A 64 -5.86 13.31 13.22
CA TYR A 64 -6.73 12.36 12.53
C TYR A 64 -6.33 10.91 12.83
N TYR A 65 -5.15 10.47 12.42
CA TYR A 65 -4.84 9.04 12.40
C TYR A 65 -4.32 8.45 13.71
N GLN A 66 -4.00 9.28 14.72
CA GLN A 66 -3.71 8.84 16.10
C GLN A 66 -4.90 9.10 17.04
N HIS A 67 -6.07 9.41 16.49
CA HIS A 67 -7.28 9.51 17.30
C HIS A 67 -7.63 8.13 17.89
N PRO A 68 -8.03 8.02 19.17
CA PRO A 68 -8.24 6.74 19.87
C PRO A 68 -9.20 5.77 19.18
N LEU A 69 -10.13 6.28 18.36
CA LEU A 69 -11.03 5.46 17.54
C LEU A 69 -10.53 5.24 16.11
N VAL A 70 -9.87 6.23 15.50
CA VAL A 70 -9.45 6.16 14.09
C VAL A 70 -8.25 5.24 13.94
N GLU A 71 -7.29 5.29 14.87
CA GLU A 71 -6.10 4.44 14.83
C GLU A 71 -6.44 2.94 14.84
N PRO A 72 -7.21 2.40 15.81
CA PRO A 72 -7.52 0.97 15.81
C PRO A 72 -8.48 0.56 14.69
N VAL A 73 -9.44 1.41 14.28
CA VAL A 73 -10.47 1.03 13.31
C VAL A 73 -10.03 1.31 11.88
N VAL A 74 -9.69 2.57 11.57
CA VAL A 74 -9.40 3.03 10.21
C VAL A 74 -7.97 2.68 9.81
N VAL A 75 -7.00 2.71 10.72
CA VAL A 75 -5.61 2.35 10.37
C VAL A 75 -5.38 0.86 10.56
N GLY A 76 -5.51 0.36 11.80
CA GLY A 76 -5.25 -1.04 12.13
C GLY A 76 -6.28 -2.00 11.54
N GLY A 77 -7.56 -1.77 11.80
CA GLY A 77 -8.66 -2.64 11.39
C GLY A 77 -8.77 -2.77 9.87
N SER A 78 -8.73 -1.64 9.15
CA SER A 78 -8.79 -1.67 7.68
C SER A 78 -7.59 -2.39 7.06
N LEU A 79 -6.38 -2.20 7.60
CA LEU A 79 -5.17 -2.90 7.15
C LEU A 79 -5.30 -4.41 7.36
N LEU A 80 -5.74 -4.84 8.55
CA LEU A 80 -5.94 -6.26 8.86
C LEU A 80 -6.99 -6.90 7.94
N VAL A 81 -8.13 -6.23 7.72
CA VAL A 81 -9.17 -6.71 6.80
C VAL A 81 -8.65 -6.75 5.35
N HIS A 82 -7.87 -5.75 4.93
CA HIS A 82 -7.29 -5.69 3.60
C HIS A 82 -6.30 -6.84 3.34
N VAL A 83 -5.38 -7.09 4.26
CA VAL A 83 -4.42 -8.18 4.16
C VAL A 83 -5.13 -9.53 4.28
N GLY A 84 -6.02 -9.69 5.26
CA GLY A 84 -6.76 -10.94 5.50
C GLY A 84 -7.62 -11.36 4.31
N SER A 85 -8.39 -10.43 3.73
CA SER A 85 -9.18 -10.70 2.52
C SER A 85 -8.30 -11.05 1.31
N SER A 86 -7.13 -10.41 1.17
CA SER A 86 -6.15 -10.74 0.13
C SER A 86 -5.61 -12.18 0.26
N LEU A 87 -5.22 -12.58 1.48
CA LEU A 87 -4.73 -13.93 1.77
C LEU A 87 -5.82 -14.99 1.56
N ALA A 88 -7.05 -14.72 2.00
CA ALA A 88 -8.19 -15.61 1.79
C ALA A 88 -8.44 -15.87 0.30
N ARG A 89 -8.35 -14.83 -0.54
CA ARG A 89 -8.50 -14.98 -2.01
C ARG A 89 -7.36 -15.79 -2.63
N ILE A 90 -6.13 -15.62 -2.17
CA ILE A 90 -4.98 -16.41 -2.63
C ILE A 90 -5.19 -17.90 -2.29
N ALA A 91 -5.54 -18.20 -1.04
CA ALA A 91 -5.78 -19.57 -0.58
C ALA A 91 -6.89 -20.25 -1.41
N ARG A 92 -8.02 -19.56 -1.63
CA ARG A 92 -9.13 -20.10 -2.44
C ARG A 92 -8.73 -20.37 -3.89
N ARG A 93 -7.89 -19.53 -4.49
CA ARG A 93 -7.41 -19.76 -5.87
C ARG A 93 -6.51 -20.96 -5.96
N GLN A 94 -5.66 -21.19 -4.95
CA GLN A 94 -4.80 -22.36 -4.88
C GLN A 94 -5.62 -23.65 -4.74
N THR A 95 -6.64 -23.67 -3.90
CA THR A 95 -7.53 -24.84 -3.76
C THR A 95 -8.30 -25.12 -5.05
N SER A 96 -8.85 -24.08 -5.70
CA SER A 96 -9.54 -24.27 -6.99
C SER A 96 -8.62 -24.71 -8.13
N ALA A 97 -7.35 -24.30 -8.12
CA ALA A 97 -6.37 -24.77 -9.11
C ALA A 97 -6.00 -26.24 -8.88
N ALA A 98 -5.82 -26.65 -7.63
CA ALA A 98 -5.56 -28.04 -7.27
C ALA A 98 -6.70 -28.97 -7.71
N SER A 99 -7.96 -28.57 -7.48
CA SER A 99 -9.14 -29.34 -7.91
C SER A 99 -9.30 -29.45 -9.43
N ARG A 100 -8.79 -28.50 -10.22
CA ARG A 100 -8.82 -28.62 -11.69
C ARG A 100 -7.79 -29.61 -12.18
N LYS A 101 -6.58 -29.60 -11.60
CA LYS A 101 -5.50 -30.50 -11.99
C LYS A 101 -5.87 -31.98 -11.78
N SER A 102 -6.73 -32.29 -10.80
CA SER A 102 -7.21 -33.66 -10.57
C SER A 102 -8.26 -34.15 -11.57
N VAL A 103 -8.90 -33.27 -12.35
CA VAL A 103 -9.95 -33.64 -13.33
C VAL A 103 -9.37 -33.89 -14.72
N THR A 104 -8.16 -33.38 -15.01
CA THR A 104 -7.52 -33.50 -16.31
C THR A 104 -6.43 -34.57 -16.29
N PHE A 105 -6.82 -35.84 -16.38
CA PHE A 105 -5.89 -36.92 -16.68
C PHE A 105 -6.58 -38.08 -17.41
N GLU A 106 -6.99 -37.83 -18.66
CA GLU A 106 -6.83 -38.83 -19.71
C GLU A 106 -6.01 -38.16 -20.81
N PRO A 107 -4.73 -38.55 -20.98
CA PRO A 107 -3.93 -38.05 -22.10
C PRO A 107 -4.51 -38.66 -23.38
N ALA A 108 -5.28 -37.87 -24.12
CA ALA A 108 -5.54 -38.20 -25.52
C ALA A 108 -4.18 -38.21 -26.23
N GLU A 109 -3.77 -39.40 -26.62
CA GLU A 109 -2.51 -39.74 -27.28
C GLU A 109 -2.58 -39.30 -28.74
N GLU A 110 -2.62 -38.00 -29.00
CA GLU A 110 -2.61 -37.38 -30.32
C GLU A 110 -2.28 -35.90 -30.11
N ASP A 111 -1.43 -35.21 -30.83
CA ASP A 111 -0.40 -35.45 -31.84
C ASP A 111 0.23 -34.04 -31.99
N ILE A 112 1.36 -33.95 -32.68
CA ILE A 112 1.92 -32.72 -33.24
C ILE A 112 2.77 -31.85 -32.29
N ALA A 113 4.08 -32.02 -32.46
CA ALA A 113 5.12 -31.08 -32.08
C ALA A 113 4.85 -29.66 -32.62
N GLN A 114 4.10 -28.85 -31.86
CA GLN A 114 4.10 -27.40 -32.04
C GLN A 114 5.35 -26.84 -31.38
N GLU A 115 6.27 -26.32 -32.20
CA GLU A 115 7.42 -25.57 -31.71
C GLU A 115 6.95 -24.42 -30.80
N PRO A 116 7.66 -24.13 -29.69
CA PRO A 116 7.30 -23.07 -28.75
C PRO A 116 7.63 -21.68 -29.33
N THR A 117 6.97 -21.30 -30.42
CA THR A 117 7.19 -20.03 -31.12
C THR A 117 6.19 -18.97 -30.64
N ALA A 118 6.48 -18.36 -29.49
CA ALA A 118 6.28 -16.94 -29.20
C ALA A 118 6.34 -16.68 -27.69
N THR A 119 7.34 -15.93 -27.25
CA THR A 119 7.35 -15.28 -25.94
C THR A 119 6.16 -14.31 -25.86
N THR A 120 5.06 -14.77 -25.26
CA THR A 120 3.86 -13.95 -25.09
C THR A 120 4.18 -12.80 -24.14
N SER A 121 4.39 -11.59 -24.68
CA SER A 121 4.60 -10.41 -23.86
C SER A 121 3.34 -10.13 -23.02
N LEU A 122 3.51 -9.89 -21.73
CA LEU A 122 2.38 -9.57 -20.85
C LEU A 122 1.75 -8.24 -21.27
N SER A 123 0.42 -8.19 -21.31
CA SER A 123 -0.28 -6.92 -21.52
C SER A 123 0.15 -5.88 -20.46
N PRO A 124 0.23 -4.58 -20.80
CA PRO A 124 0.59 -3.53 -19.86
C PRO A 124 -0.23 -3.54 -18.56
N VAL A 125 -1.53 -3.85 -18.66
CA VAL A 125 -2.44 -3.96 -17.51
C VAL A 125 -2.10 -5.15 -16.61
N THR A 126 -1.72 -6.30 -17.20
CA THR A 126 -1.27 -7.46 -16.43
C THR A 126 0.04 -7.18 -15.70
N LEU A 127 0.95 -6.46 -16.37
CA LEU A 127 2.22 -6.05 -15.80
C LEU A 127 2.02 -5.08 -14.61
N ASP A 128 1.14 -4.09 -14.76
CA ASP A 128 0.80 -3.13 -13.70
C ASP A 128 0.22 -3.81 -12.45
N LYS A 129 -0.71 -4.74 -12.63
CA LYS A 129 -1.25 -5.56 -11.52
C LYS A 129 -0.16 -6.38 -10.83
N SER A 130 0.83 -6.84 -11.59
CA SER A 130 1.96 -7.59 -11.06
C SER A 130 2.85 -6.70 -10.18
N TYR A 131 3.17 -5.48 -10.62
CA TYR A 131 3.89 -4.52 -9.78
C TYR A 131 3.11 -4.13 -8.53
N HIS A 132 1.79 -3.92 -8.64
CA HIS A 132 0.97 -3.57 -7.48
C HIS A 132 1.00 -4.69 -6.43
N ARG A 133 0.98 -5.94 -6.89
CA ARG A 133 1.13 -7.13 -6.03
C ARG A 133 2.54 -7.20 -5.41
N TYR A 134 3.60 -6.96 -6.18
CA TYR A 134 4.97 -6.96 -5.63
C TYR A 134 5.16 -5.85 -4.58
N ALA A 135 4.67 -4.64 -4.85
CA ALA A 135 4.66 -3.56 -3.87
C ALA A 135 3.90 -3.96 -2.60
N GLY A 136 2.75 -4.64 -2.74
CA GLY A 136 2.00 -5.17 -1.61
C GLY A 136 2.79 -6.18 -0.77
N TRP A 137 3.56 -7.08 -1.39
CA TRP A 137 4.42 -8.02 -0.66
C TRP A 137 5.58 -7.35 0.07
N ILE A 138 6.21 -6.37 -0.58
CA ILE A 138 7.26 -5.56 0.06
C ILE A 138 6.68 -4.85 1.29
N LEU A 139 5.50 -4.24 1.15
CA LEU A 139 4.82 -3.53 2.25
C LEU A 139 4.36 -4.47 3.37
N ALA A 140 3.86 -5.67 3.04
CA ALA A 140 3.45 -6.66 4.04
C ALA A 140 4.59 -7.02 5.01
N LEU A 141 5.84 -7.02 4.52
CA LEU A 141 7.03 -7.20 5.36
C LEU A 141 7.44 -5.91 6.08
N GLN A 142 7.47 -4.77 5.38
CA GLN A 142 8.08 -3.56 5.92
C GLN A 142 7.18 -2.75 6.86
N VAL A 143 5.86 -2.79 6.67
CA VAL A 143 4.91 -2.02 7.49
C VAL A 143 4.93 -2.46 8.97
N PRO A 144 4.93 -3.76 9.32
CA PRO A 144 5.06 -4.17 10.72
C PRO A 144 6.35 -3.68 11.39
N ILE A 145 7.47 -3.73 10.66
CA ILE A 145 8.76 -3.20 11.12
C ILE A 145 8.66 -1.69 11.34
N HIS A 146 8.07 -0.98 10.38
CA HIS A 146 7.88 0.47 10.44
C HIS A 146 7.05 0.87 11.66
N VAL A 147 5.85 0.30 11.81
CA VAL A 147 4.93 0.59 12.92
C VAL A 147 5.57 0.27 14.28
N THR A 148 6.33 -0.83 14.35
CA THR A 148 7.02 -1.18 15.60
C THR A 148 8.05 -0.12 15.97
N ALA A 149 8.90 0.28 15.02
CA ALA A 149 9.96 1.25 15.24
C ALA A 149 9.43 2.68 15.50
N THR A 150 8.39 3.11 14.78
CA THR A 150 7.94 4.51 14.80
C THR A 150 6.74 4.77 15.68
N ARG A 151 6.00 3.73 16.10
CA ARG A 151 4.82 3.87 16.97
C ARG A 151 4.93 3.05 18.25
N ILE A 152 5.13 1.74 18.15
CA ILE A 152 5.03 0.85 19.32
C ILE A 152 6.19 1.09 20.30
N ASN A 153 7.44 1.12 19.82
CA ASN A 153 8.61 1.28 20.67
C ASN A 153 8.64 2.65 21.37
N PRO A 154 8.45 3.79 20.67
CA PRO A 154 8.37 5.09 21.34
C PRO A 154 7.26 5.16 22.39
N LEU A 155 6.08 4.58 22.12
CA LEU A 155 4.98 4.55 23.10
C LEU A 155 5.35 3.75 24.34
N LYS A 156 5.98 2.57 24.18
CA LYS A 156 6.39 1.71 25.29
C LYS A 156 7.49 2.33 26.14
N ILE A 157 8.46 2.99 25.52
CA ILE A 157 9.66 3.50 26.19
C ILE A 157 9.44 4.90 26.76
N LEU A 158 8.78 5.79 26.02
CA LEU A 158 8.63 7.21 26.39
C LEU A 158 7.24 7.54 26.95
N GLY A 159 6.26 6.67 26.73
CA GLY A 159 4.85 6.97 26.99
C GLY A 159 4.23 7.87 25.91
N ALA A 160 2.90 7.97 25.91
CA ALA A 160 2.15 8.65 24.85
C ALA A 160 2.51 10.13 24.68
N GLN A 161 2.64 10.86 25.80
CA GLN A 161 2.83 12.31 25.77
C GLN A 161 4.23 12.71 25.27
N ALA A 162 5.29 12.03 25.70
CA ALA A 162 6.65 12.30 25.22
C ALA A 162 6.86 11.78 23.79
N SER A 163 6.31 10.60 23.47
CA SER A 163 6.33 10.05 22.12
C SER A 163 5.74 11.02 21.08
N ALA A 164 4.62 11.67 21.40
CA ALA A 164 3.98 12.64 20.50
C ALA A 164 4.85 13.87 20.18
N LYS A 165 5.72 14.28 21.12
CA LYS A 165 6.63 15.43 20.96
C LYS A 165 7.84 15.11 20.10
N VAL A 166 8.37 13.89 20.22
CA VAL A 166 9.66 13.54 19.62
C VAL A 166 9.51 12.92 18.24
N ILE A 167 8.46 12.12 17.99
CA ILE A 167 8.29 11.49 16.68
C ILE A 167 8.04 12.62 15.65
N GLY A 168 8.77 12.61 14.55
CA GLY A 168 8.73 13.64 13.53
C GLY A 168 9.58 13.26 12.31
N ALA A 169 9.74 14.18 11.38
CA ALA A 169 10.63 14.05 10.26
C ALA A 169 12.09 13.99 10.71
N HIS A 170 12.47 14.81 11.70
CA HIS A 170 13.77 14.69 12.37
C HIS A 170 13.95 13.32 13.05
N PHE A 171 12.90 12.77 13.64
CA PHE A 171 12.96 11.42 14.22
C PHE A 171 13.29 10.36 13.15
N ALA A 172 12.60 10.45 12.02
CA ALA A 172 12.75 9.50 10.93
C ALA A 172 14.05 9.67 10.15
N SER A 173 14.65 10.86 10.12
CA SER A 173 15.93 11.12 9.43
C SER A 173 17.13 10.58 10.20
N PHE A 174 17.10 10.57 11.54
CA PHE A 174 18.22 10.09 12.35
C PHE A 174 18.81 8.73 11.95
N PRO A 175 18.02 7.65 11.76
CA PRO A 175 18.60 6.37 11.36
C PRO A 175 19.21 6.40 9.94
N THR A 176 18.82 7.34 9.07
CA THR A 176 19.46 7.55 7.76
C THR A 176 20.81 8.28 7.84
N VAL A 177 21.08 8.92 8.98
CA VAL A 177 22.38 9.55 9.27
C VAL A 177 23.31 8.56 9.96
N VAL A 178 22.80 7.81 10.95
CA VAL A 178 23.61 6.85 11.70
C VAL A 178 23.90 5.58 10.91
N TYR A 179 22.91 5.07 10.16
CA TYR A 179 23.01 3.81 9.41
C TYR A 179 22.57 4.04 7.95
N PRO A 180 23.29 4.89 7.18
CA PRO A 180 22.81 5.48 5.94
C PRO A 180 22.43 4.45 4.89
N VAL A 181 23.29 3.46 4.63
CA VAL A 181 23.03 2.47 3.57
C VAL A 181 21.78 1.64 3.88
N GLY A 182 21.71 1.06 5.09
CA GLY A 182 20.59 0.20 5.49
C GLY A 182 19.25 0.93 5.49
N PHE A 183 19.18 2.10 6.13
CA PHE A 183 17.92 2.83 6.24
C PHE A 183 17.52 3.57 4.98
N ARG A 184 18.45 4.00 4.12
CA ARG A 184 18.08 4.56 2.80
C ARG A 184 17.48 3.50 1.90
N VAL A 185 18.04 2.29 1.87
CA VAL A 185 17.45 1.18 1.10
C VAL A 185 16.07 0.80 1.66
N TYR A 186 15.97 0.66 2.98
CA TYR A 186 14.70 0.39 3.65
C TYR A 186 13.63 1.45 3.32
N TYR A 187 13.92 2.73 3.53
CA TYR A 187 12.96 3.79 3.23
C TYR A 187 12.70 3.97 1.74
N ALA A 188 13.67 3.72 0.85
CA ALA A 188 13.44 3.75 -0.59
C ALA A 188 12.41 2.69 -0.99
N LEU A 189 12.56 1.46 -0.51
CA LEU A 189 11.59 0.40 -0.76
C LEU A 189 10.23 0.72 -0.14
N LEU A 190 10.20 1.20 1.11
CA LEU A 190 8.96 1.55 1.82
C LEU A 190 8.21 2.67 1.10
N ALA A 191 8.89 3.78 0.78
CA ALA A 191 8.30 4.97 0.18
C ALA A 191 7.83 4.70 -1.26
N THR A 192 8.66 4.08 -2.09
CA THR A 192 8.32 3.81 -3.50
C THR A 192 7.20 2.76 -3.61
N SER A 193 7.27 1.67 -2.83
CA SER A 193 6.21 0.65 -2.80
C SER A 193 4.93 1.23 -2.21
N GLY A 194 5.02 2.03 -1.13
CA GLY A 194 3.89 2.68 -0.49
C GLY A 194 3.15 3.64 -1.43
N LEU A 195 3.88 4.52 -2.10
CA LEU A 195 3.33 5.44 -3.11
C LEU A 195 2.66 4.67 -4.25
N TYR A 196 3.38 3.71 -4.86
CA TYR A 196 2.85 2.95 -5.99
C TYR A 196 1.62 2.11 -5.62
N HIS A 197 1.69 1.37 -4.51
CA HIS A 197 0.58 0.54 -4.03
C HIS A 197 -0.65 1.37 -3.70
N THR A 198 -0.46 2.54 -3.07
CA THR A 198 -1.57 3.46 -2.74
C THR A 198 -2.23 4.01 -4.01
N VAL A 199 -1.45 4.59 -4.92
CA VAL A 199 -1.99 5.25 -6.12
C VAL A 199 -2.66 4.23 -7.05
N ALA A 200 -2.01 3.11 -7.36
CA ALA A 200 -2.58 2.07 -8.22
C ALA A 200 -3.77 1.36 -7.51
N GLY A 201 -3.66 1.12 -6.21
CA GLY A 201 -4.69 0.45 -5.40
C GLY A 201 -5.99 1.23 -5.32
N ILE A 202 -5.94 2.56 -5.19
CA ILE A 202 -7.12 3.43 -5.23
C ILE A 202 -7.90 3.21 -6.54
N GLY A 203 -7.23 3.27 -7.69
CA GLY A 203 -7.88 3.07 -8.99
C GLY A 203 -8.52 1.68 -9.12
N TYR A 204 -7.84 0.64 -8.67
CA TYR A 204 -8.38 -0.73 -8.67
C TYR A 204 -9.57 -0.90 -7.74
N ALA A 205 -9.53 -0.26 -6.57
CA ALA A 205 -10.60 -0.34 -5.59
C ALA A 205 -11.85 0.39 -6.08
N LEU A 206 -11.71 1.62 -6.61
CA LEU A 206 -12.84 2.37 -7.16
C LEU A 206 -13.50 1.63 -8.34
N LYS A 207 -12.70 0.99 -9.21
CA LYS A 207 -13.22 0.14 -10.29
C LYS A 207 -13.96 -1.10 -9.75
N THR A 208 -13.42 -1.75 -8.73
CA THR A 208 -14.02 -2.95 -8.11
C THR A 208 -15.34 -2.63 -7.41
N LEU A 209 -15.44 -1.45 -6.79
CA LEU A 209 -16.64 -0.95 -6.12
C LEU A 209 -17.62 -0.26 -7.09
N ARG A 210 -17.28 -0.15 -8.37
CA ARG A 210 -18.09 0.52 -9.40
C ARG A 210 -18.39 1.99 -9.05
N LEU A 211 -17.43 2.64 -8.39
CA LEU A 211 -17.51 4.06 -8.05
C LEU A 211 -16.92 4.96 -9.16
N LEU A 212 -16.17 4.38 -10.10
CA LEU A 212 -15.79 5.09 -11.31
C LEU A 212 -16.94 4.99 -12.32
N PRO A 213 -17.45 6.13 -12.84
CA PRO A 213 -18.40 6.11 -13.94
C PRO A 213 -17.77 5.43 -15.17
N PRO A 214 -18.56 4.71 -15.98
CA PRO A 214 -18.11 4.24 -17.28
C PRO A 214 -17.77 5.46 -18.14
N SER A 215 -16.47 5.74 -18.30
CA SER A 215 -15.89 6.82 -19.11
C SER A 215 -16.48 8.22 -18.87
N THR A 216 -16.03 8.92 -17.83
CA THR A 216 -16.09 10.38 -17.85
C THR A 216 -14.99 10.94 -18.75
N THR A 217 -15.34 11.97 -19.50
CA THR A 217 -14.51 12.72 -20.46
C THR A 217 -13.29 13.44 -19.86
N ASP A 218 -13.11 13.41 -18.53
CA ASP A 218 -11.93 13.98 -17.86
C ASP A 218 -10.72 13.02 -17.93
N ALA A 219 -10.10 13.00 -19.11
CA ALA A 219 -8.97 12.15 -19.44
C ALA A 219 -7.78 12.31 -18.48
N ALA A 220 -7.55 13.51 -17.92
CA ALA A 220 -6.38 13.80 -17.09
C ALA A 220 -6.44 13.13 -15.70
N ALA A 221 -7.56 13.25 -14.98
CA ALA A 221 -7.73 12.61 -13.67
C ALA A 221 -7.82 11.08 -13.80
N ALA A 222 -8.48 10.61 -14.85
CA ALA A 222 -8.56 9.19 -15.18
C ALA A 222 -7.19 8.59 -15.53
N ALA A 223 -6.33 9.34 -16.24
CA ALA A 223 -5.00 8.85 -16.65
C ALA A 223 -4.06 8.59 -15.47
N VAL A 224 -4.17 9.34 -14.37
CA VAL A 224 -3.32 9.12 -13.18
C VAL A 224 -3.82 7.92 -12.36
N ILE A 225 -5.13 7.84 -12.16
CA ILE A 225 -5.76 6.85 -11.27
C ILE A 225 -5.92 5.49 -11.95
N ALA A 226 -6.28 5.47 -13.23
CA ALA A 226 -6.55 4.26 -14.01
C ALA A 226 -6.04 4.39 -15.46
N PRO A 227 -4.70 4.43 -15.67
CA PRO A 227 -4.15 4.54 -17.01
C PRO A 227 -4.49 3.31 -17.86
N SER A 228 -4.98 3.56 -19.07
CA SER A 228 -5.42 2.51 -20.00
C SER A 228 -4.36 2.08 -21.00
N ASP A 229 -3.37 2.95 -21.28
CA ASP A 229 -2.31 2.71 -22.24
C ASP A 229 -0.94 2.49 -21.57
N GLU A 230 -0.01 1.92 -22.33
CA GLU A 230 1.32 1.58 -21.84
C GLU A 230 2.16 2.80 -21.45
N THR A 231 2.06 3.89 -22.20
CA THR A 231 2.84 5.12 -21.98
C THR A 231 2.46 5.74 -20.64
N SER A 232 1.16 5.89 -20.38
CA SER A 232 0.67 6.43 -19.10
C SER A 232 1.07 5.56 -17.91
N LEU A 233 1.03 4.22 -18.06
CA LEU A 233 1.51 3.28 -17.03
C LEU A 233 3.03 3.40 -16.78
N ARG A 234 3.83 3.63 -17.84
CA ARG A 234 5.28 3.87 -17.72
C ARG A 234 5.56 5.19 -17.01
N ILE A 235 4.91 6.28 -17.42
CA ILE A 235 5.07 7.61 -16.81
C ILE A 235 4.74 7.54 -15.32
N ARG A 236 3.59 6.97 -14.94
CA ARG A 236 3.20 6.82 -13.54
C ARG A 236 4.26 6.09 -12.72
N ARG A 237 4.81 4.99 -13.23
CA ARG A 237 5.87 4.23 -12.54
C ARG A 237 7.10 5.07 -12.28
N TRP A 238 7.60 5.77 -13.30
CA TRP A 238 8.79 6.60 -13.18
C TRP A 238 8.58 7.81 -12.27
N VAL A 239 7.42 8.46 -12.36
CA VAL A 239 7.07 9.59 -11.49
C VAL A 239 7.02 9.13 -10.02
N LEU A 240 6.33 8.04 -9.72
CA LEU A 240 6.20 7.55 -8.34
C LEU A 240 7.52 7.01 -7.78
N LEU A 241 8.33 6.35 -8.63
CA LEU A 241 9.67 5.92 -8.26
C LEU A 241 10.57 7.13 -7.95
N GLY A 242 10.61 8.11 -8.86
CA GLY A 242 11.38 9.33 -8.71
C GLY A 242 10.97 10.11 -7.46
N LEU A 243 9.66 10.30 -7.25
CA LEU A 243 9.13 10.96 -6.05
C LEU A 243 9.51 10.22 -4.76
N GLY A 244 9.39 8.89 -4.74
CA GLY A 244 9.77 8.09 -3.58
C GLY A 244 11.26 8.19 -3.25
N LEU A 245 12.14 8.06 -4.26
CA LEU A 245 13.59 8.19 -4.09
C LEU A 245 13.99 9.62 -3.68
N SER A 246 13.40 10.63 -4.30
CA SER A 246 13.59 12.05 -3.97
C SER A 246 13.18 12.35 -2.52
N THR A 247 12.05 11.80 -2.07
CA THR A 247 11.59 11.94 -0.67
C THR A 247 12.61 11.35 0.31
N VAL A 248 13.20 10.20 -0.01
CA VAL A 248 14.22 9.57 0.84
C VAL A 248 15.53 10.36 0.83
N ALA A 249 15.93 10.92 -0.31
CA ALA A 249 17.07 11.81 -0.40
C ALA A 249 16.87 13.07 0.46
N ALA A 250 15.69 13.69 0.38
CA ALA A 250 15.30 14.83 1.20
C ALA A 250 15.32 14.49 2.70
N LEU A 251 14.71 13.36 3.09
CA LEU A 251 14.71 12.87 4.47
C LEU A 251 16.12 12.57 4.98
N SER A 252 17.02 12.14 4.10
CA SER A 252 18.41 11.81 4.44
C SER A 252 19.36 13.00 4.48
N GLY A 253 18.84 14.23 4.30
CA GLY A 253 19.64 15.43 4.31
C GLY A 253 20.46 15.68 3.06
N VAL A 254 20.13 15.03 1.93
CA VAL A 254 20.85 15.22 0.66
C VAL A 254 20.58 16.61 0.08
N TYR A 255 19.36 17.12 0.25
CA TYR A 255 18.95 18.43 -0.28
C TYR A 255 19.23 19.59 0.68
N TYR A 256 19.26 19.31 1.99
CA TYR A 256 19.45 20.31 3.04
C TYR A 256 19.99 19.66 4.30
N GLU A 257 20.73 20.42 5.10
CA GLU A 257 21.38 19.92 6.32
C GLU A 257 20.34 19.45 7.35
N VAL A 258 20.51 18.24 7.89
CA VAL A 258 19.70 17.75 9.02
C VAL A 258 20.40 18.13 10.32
N ARG A 259 19.71 18.87 11.19
CA ARG A 259 20.20 19.20 12.53
C ARG A 259 19.33 18.53 13.57
N PHE A 260 19.96 18.01 14.62
CA PHE A 260 19.27 17.39 15.74
C PHE A 260 19.46 18.25 16.99
N SER A 261 18.37 18.48 17.71
CA SER A 261 18.42 19.08 19.05
C SER A 261 19.03 18.09 20.06
N GLU A 262 19.57 18.61 21.17
CA GLU A 262 20.07 17.78 22.27
C GLU A 262 19.00 16.82 22.82
N GLU A 263 17.75 17.28 22.88
CA GLU A 263 16.61 16.45 23.30
C GLU A 263 16.42 15.26 22.35
N GLN A 264 16.45 15.50 21.04
CA GLN A 264 16.34 14.43 20.04
C GLN A 264 17.48 13.43 20.19
N VAL A 265 18.74 13.89 20.25
CA VAL A 265 19.92 13.04 20.44
C VAL A 265 19.79 12.18 21.70
N ARG A 266 19.34 12.78 22.82
CA ARG A 266 19.12 12.08 24.08
C ARG A 266 18.05 10.99 23.94
N VAL A 267 16.91 11.32 23.33
CA VAL A 267 15.81 10.36 23.14
C VAL A 267 16.26 9.18 22.26
N PHE A 268 17.05 9.44 21.21
CA PHE A 268 17.62 8.36 20.42
C PHE A 268 18.57 7.48 21.21
N GLY A 269 19.40 8.07 22.09
CA GLY A 269 20.24 7.33 23.02
C GLY A 269 19.41 6.34 23.87
N VAL A 270 18.32 6.83 24.47
CA VAL A 270 17.40 6.01 25.27
C VAL A 270 16.76 4.90 24.44
N LEU A 271 16.27 5.20 23.23
CA LEU A 271 15.64 4.20 22.37
C LEU A 271 16.61 3.12 21.86
N ASN A 272 17.90 3.43 21.77
CA ASN A 272 18.95 2.49 21.41
C ASN A 272 19.53 1.73 22.61
N GLY A 273 18.91 1.85 23.79
CA GLY A 273 19.34 1.15 24.99
C GLY A 273 20.60 1.72 25.63
N ALA A 274 21.02 2.94 25.28
CA ALA A 274 22.04 3.64 26.04
C ALA A 274 21.48 3.92 27.45
N LYS A 275 22.16 3.44 28.49
CA LYS A 275 21.83 3.79 29.87
C LYS A 275 21.99 5.31 29.99
N THR A 276 20.95 5.99 30.47
CA THR A 276 21.05 7.42 30.85
C THR A 276 22.12 7.52 31.94
N ALA A 277 23.27 8.11 31.59
CA ALA A 277 24.30 8.46 32.56
C ALA A 277 23.84 9.64 33.41
#